data_AF-A0A9E3YT42-F1
#
_entry.id   AF-A0A9E3YT42-F1
#
_cell.length_a   1.000
_cell.length_b   1.000
_cell.length_c   1.000
_cell.angle_alpha   90.00
_cell.angle_beta   90.00
_cell.angle_gamma   90.00
#
_symmetry.space_group_name_H-M   'P 1'
#
loop_
_entity.id
_entity.type
_entity.pdbx_description
1 polymer ?
#
loop_
_entity_poly.entity_id
_entity_poly.type
_entity_poly.pdbx_seq_one_letter_code
_entity_poly.pdbx_strand_id
1 'polypeptide(L)'
;MGKALVIVESPAKAKTINKYLGRDFVVKSSIGHIRDLPVSGSASAADAAQRARSAAATRKMSEKEKLQHRADKAREQLVKRMGVDPAGGWRADYQILPGKEKVVAELRKAASAADAIYLATDLDREGEAIAWHLREAIGGDPQKYRRVVFNEITRSAIREAFERPAQIDIDRVNAQQARRFLDRVVGYMLSPLLWEKVARGLSAGRVQSVAVRLLVDREREIRAFVPEEYWEVHAETSTAAGASLRLEVRREGEHNFRPGNRAQAERAIAALQQARYVVKAREDKPARTRSSPPFITSTLQQAASTRLGFSVKKTMTLAQRLYEAGFITYMRTDSTNLSAEAVAACRDFIVGEHGPRYLPERPNVYASKSGAQEAHEAIRPSDVRLEPDALSGMERDAVRLYELVWRQFVACQMVPAEFLGTTLDVAAGDFELRARGRILRFDGFLRVLPLAGRKDEDVELPDVKVDEELRLLQLLPSQHFTKAPARYTEATLVRELEKRGIGRPSTYASIISTIQERGYARVESRRFYAEKLGDIVTDRLAEKFTNLMDYGFTANMEEFLDQIASGERDWIKVLDDFYADFSTRIEAAKGAAGGMRGNEPVGTSI
;
A
#
# COMPACT_ATOMS: atom_id res chain seq x y z
N MET A 1 39.10 -25.94 -6.04
CA MET A 1 37.66 -25.66 -5.88
C MET A 1 37.29 -24.61 -6.90
N GLY A 2 36.25 -24.88 -7.69
CA GLY A 2 35.59 -23.87 -8.50
C GLY A 2 34.96 -22.80 -7.62
N LYS A 3 34.86 -21.58 -8.15
CA LYS A 3 34.21 -20.47 -7.44
C LYS A 3 32.71 -20.73 -7.31
N ALA A 4 32.10 -20.26 -6.23
CA ALA A 4 30.65 -20.28 -6.09
C ALA A 4 30.01 -19.17 -6.94
N LEU A 5 28.90 -19.47 -7.61
CA LEU A 5 28.09 -18.48 -8.33
C LEU A 5 27.02 -17.91 -7.40
N VAL A 6 26.87 -16.59 -7.36
CA VAL A 6 25.79 -15.90 -6.66
C VAL A 6 24.92 -15.17 -7.67
N ILE A 7 23.61 -15.38 -7.64
CA ILE A 7 22.67 -14.74 -8.56
C ILE A 7 21.71 -13.84 -7.77
N VAL A 8 21.60 -12.59 -8.20
CA VAL A 8 20.71 -11.56 -7.63
C VAL A 8 19.87 -10.90 -8.72
N GLU A 9 18.83 -10.16 -8.37
CA GLU A 9 17.90 -9.59 -9.35
C GLU A 9 18.47 -8.40 -10.10
N SER A 10 19.25 -7.54 -9.45
CA SER A 10 19.69 -6.26 -10.05
C SER A 10 21.20 -6.08 -10.06
N PRO A 11 21.75 -5.35 -11.05
CA PRO A 11 23.17 -5.02 -11.08
C PRO A 11 23.64 -4.19 -9.88
N ALA A 12 22.76 -3.33 -9.34
CA ALA A 12 23.06 -2.53 -8.16
C ALA A 12 23.27 -3.42 -6.92
N LYS A 13 22.33 -4.34 -6.68
CA LYS A 13 22.43 -5.35 -5.61
C LYS A 13 23.68 -6.22 -5.77
N ALA A 14 24.00 -6.62 -7.00
CA ALA A 14 25.21 -7.38 -7.30
C ALA A 14 26.47 -6.61 -6.90
N LYS A 15 26.55 -5.32 -7.28
CA LYS A 15 27.68 -4.44 -6.94
C LYS A 15 27.84 -4.27 -5.43
N THR A 16 26.75 -4.14 -4.69
CA THR A 16 26.79 -3.96 -3.23
C THR A 16 27.22 -5.24 -2.51
N ILE A 17 26.61 -6.39 -2.83
CA ILE A 17 26.95 -7.69 -2.23
C ILE A 17 28.40 -8.10 -2.53
N ASN A 18 28.89 -7.79 -3.73
CA ASN A 18 30.28 -8.07 -4.12
C ASN A 18 31.32 -7.31 -3.30
N LYS A 19 30.94 -6.28 -2.52
CA LYS A 19 31.85 -5.62 -1.55
C LYS A 19 32.10 -6.47 -0.30
N TYR A 20 31.18 -7.38 0.00
CA TYR A 20 31.20 -8.18 1.24
C TYR A 20 31.60 -9.63 1.00
N LEU A 21 31.39 -10.15 -0.22
CA LEU A 21 31.83 -11.48 -0.62
C LEU A 21 33.29 -11.49 -1.10
N GLY A 22 34.03 -12.53 -0.75
CA GLY A 22 35.43 -12.72 -1.10
C GLY A 22 35.67 -13.19 -2.54
N ARG A 23 36.94 -13.49 -2.87
CA ARG A 23 37.38 -13.88 -4.23
C ARG A 23 36.82 -15.23 -4.72
N ASP A 24 36.28 -16.02 -3.79
CA ASP A 24 35.69 -17.34 -4.02
C ASP A 24 34.27 -17.27 -4.60
N PHE A 25 33.67 -16.08 -4.63
CA PHE A 25 32.33 -15.87 -5.19
C PHE A 25 32.39 -15.10 -6.52
N VAL A 26 31.51 -15.48 -7.44
CA VAL A 26 31.23 -14.76 -8.68
C VAL A 26 29.78 -14.27 -8.61
N VAL A 27 29.57 -12.97 -8.47
CA VAL A 27 28.22 -12.38 -8.38
C VAL A 27 27.73 -11.98 -9.77
N LYS A 28 26.53 -12.42 -10.14
CA LYS A 28 25.84 -12.11 -11.40
C LYS A 28 24.42 -11.64 -11.15
N SER A 29 23.89 -10.85 -12.07
CA SER A 29 22.50 -10.38 -12.03
C SER A 29 21.64 -11.09 -13.08
N SER A 30 20.41 -11.43 -12.71
CA SER A 30 19.37 -11.91 -13.64
C SER A 30 18.63 -10.77 -14.36
N ILE A 31 18.86 -9.52 -13.94
CA ILE A 31 18.18 -8.31 -14.44
C ILE A 31 16.66 -8.45 -14.29
N GLY A 32 16.21 -8.85 -13.10
CA GLY A 32 14.82 -9.14 -12.75
C GLY A 32 14.39 -10.55 -13.14
N HIS A 33 13.11 -10.70 -13.51
CA HIS A 33 12.58 -11.98 -13.99
C HIS A 33 13.24 -12.38 -15.31
N ILE A 34 13.51 -13.69 -15.43
CA ILE A 34 14.04 -14.29 -16.67
C ILE A 34 13.01 -15.15 -17.39
N ARG A 35 11.94 -15.54 -16.69
CA ARG A 35 10.88 -16.43 -17.17
C ARG A 35 9.54 -15.92 -16.66
N ASP A 36 8.51 -16.02 -17.49
CA ASP A 36 7.13 -15.69 -17.14
C ASP A 36 6.18 -16.46 -18.08
N LEU A 37 4.88 -16.39 -17.79
CA LEU A 37 3.84 -16.83 -18.70
C LEU A 37 3.86 -16.00 -20.01
N PRO A 38 3.34 -16.53 -21.14
CA PRO A 38 3.42 -15.88 -22.44
C PRO A 38 2.80 -14.49 -22.43
N VAL A 39 3.42 -13.54 -23.13
CA VAL A 39 2.91 -12.18 -23.33
C VAL A 39 2.37 -12.04 -24.76
N SER A 40 1.33 -11.21 -24.95
CA SER A 40 0.69 -11.02 -26.26
C SER A 40 1.72 -10.54 -27.30
N GLY A 41 2.03 -11.40 -28.27
CA GLY A 41 3.04 -11.14 -29.32
C GLY A 41 4.06 -12.27 -29.51
N SER A 42 4.17 -13.23 -28.59
CA SER A 42 5.11 -14.37 -28.71
C SER A 42 4.60 -15.53 -29.57
N ALA A 43 3.41 -15.40 -30.18
CA ALA A 43 2.86 -16.45 -31.03
C ALA A 43 3.56 -16.46 -32.41
N SER A 44 4.27 -17.55 -32.72
CA SER A 44 4.75 -17.82 -34.07
C SER A 44 3.58 -17.84 -35.05
N ALA A 45 3.74 -17.19 -36.22
CA ALA A 45 2.73 -17.20 -37.27
C ALA A 45 2.35 -18.65 -37.63
N ALA A 46 1.05 -18.96 -37.61
CA ALA A 46 0.57 -20.30 -37.93
C ALA A 46 0.85 -20.66 -39.39
N ASP A 47 1.50 -21.81 -39.57
CA ASP A 47 1.93 -22.35 -40.85
C ASP A 47 0.74 -22.49 -41.83
N ALA A 48 0.89 -22.01 -43.07
CA ALA A 48 -0.23 -21.92 -44.02
C ALA A 48 -0.84 -23.29 -44.35
N ALA A 49 -0.01 -24.34 -44.34
CA ALA A 49 -0.43 -25.73 -44.53
C ALA A 49 -1.29 -26.26 -43.36
N GLN A 50 -1.03 -25.83 -42.13
CA GLN A 50 -1.80 -26.22 -40.95
C GLN A 50 -3.19 -25.55 -40.97
N ARG A 51 -3.28 -24.30 -41.42
CA ARG A 51 -4.55 -23.60 -41.65
C ARG A 51 -5.41 -24.31 -42.71
N ALA A 52 -4.82 -24.69 -43.84
CA ALA A 52 -5.51 -25.42 -44.90
C ALA A 52 -6.05 -26.79 -44.45
N ARG A 53 -5.26 -27.59 -43.71
CA ARG A 53 -5.71 -28.89 -43.16
C ARG A 53 -6.86 -28.73 -42.16
N SER A 54 -6.78 -27.74 -41.27
CA SER A 54 -7.86 -27.48 -40.29
C SER A 54 -9.17 -26.99 -40.93
N ALA A 55 -9.10 -26.27 -42.06
CA ALA A 55 -10.26 -25.84 -42.82
C ALA A 55 -10.92 -26.99 -43.62
N ALA A 56 -10.13 -27.95 -44.09
CA ALA A 56 -10.64 -29.14 -44.76
C ALA A 56 -11.34 -30.11 -43.78
N ALA A 57 -10.82 -30.24 -42.56
CA ALA A 57 -11.39 -31.09 -41.51
C ALA A 57 -12.76 -30.60 -41.01
N THR A 58 -12.97 -29.29 -40.90
CA THR A 58 -14.23 -28.70 -40.42
C THR A 58 -15.37 -28.70 -41.44
N ARG A 59 -15.08 -28.87 -42.74
CA ARG A 59 -16.10 -28.96 -43.80
C ARG A 59 -16.93 -30.23 -43.76
N LYS A 60 -16.43 -31.32 -43.15
CA LYS A 60 -17.10 -32.63 -43.08
C LYS A 60 -17.90 -32.86 -41.79
N MET A 61 -17.87 -31.90 -40.87
CA MET A 61 -18.55 -31.98 -39.57
C MET A 61 -20.01 -31.57 -39.67
N SER A 62 -20.90 -32.18 -38.87
CA SER A 62 -22.26 -31.70 -38.63
C SER A 62 -22.27 -30.34 -37.91
N GLU A 63 -23.38 -29.62 -37.91
CA GLU A 63 -23.46 -28.31 -37.23
C GLU A 63 -23.17 -28.40 -35.72
N LYS A 64 -23.61 -29.48 -35.06
CA LYS A 64 -23.30 -29.75 -33.64
C LYS A 64 -21.80 -29.99 -33.42
N GLU A 65 -21.17 -30.78 -34.28
CA GLU A 65 -19.72 -31.03 -34.23
C GLU A 65 -18.90 -29.77 -34.55
N LYS A 66 -19.37 -28.93 -35.49
CA LYS A 66 -18.73 -27.63 -35.77
C LYS A 66 -18.82 -26.66 -34.60
N LEU A 67 -19.91 -26.68 -33.83
CA LEU A 67 -20.07 -25.86 -32.63
C LEU A 67 -19.12 -26.34 -31.52
N GLN A 68 -19.10 -27.66 -31.26
CA GLN A 68 -18.19 -28.27 -30.28
C GLN A 68 -16.72 -28.03 -30.65
N HIS A 69 -16.34 -28.27 -31.91
CA HIS A 69 -14.98 -28.03 -32.39
C HIS A 69 -14.55 -26.56 -32.28
N ARG A 70 -15.47 -25.62 -32.53
CA ARG A 70 -15.20 -24.18 -32.33
C ARG A 70 -14.97 -23.85 -30.86
N ALA A 71 -15.77 -24.41 -29.96
CA ALA A 71 -15.62 -24.23 -28.52
C ALA A 71 -14.30 -24.82 -28.00
N ASP A 72 -13.96 -26.05 -28.42
CA ASP A 72 -12.72 -26.72 -28.03
C ASP A 72 -11.49 -25.96 -28.54
N LYS A 73 -11.51 -25.53 -29.81
CA LYS A 73 -10.43 -24.71 -30.37
C LYS A 73 -10.31 -23.34 -29.68
N ALA A 74 -11.44 -22.71 -29.33
CA ALA A 74 -11.42 -21.46 -28.59
C ALA A 74 -10.80 -21.63 -27.19
N ARG A 75 -11.12 -22.75 -26.52
CA ARG A 75 -10.52 -23.13 -25.23
C ARG A 75 -9.02 -23.39 -25.35
N GLU A 76 -8.58 -24.18 -26.32
CA GLU A 76 -7.16 -24.43 -26.58
C GLU A 76 -6.38 -23.14 -26.85
N GLN A 77 -6.94 -22.25 -27.68
CA GLN A 77 -6.31 -20.94 -27.95
C GLN A 77 -6.30 -20.05 -26.71
N LEU A 78 -7.32 -20.10 -25.86
CA LEU A 78 -7.35 -19.38 -24.59
C LEU A 78 -6.25 -19.91 -23.66
N VAL A 79 -6.15 -21.23 -23.46
CA VAL A 79 -5.10 -21.88 -22.65
C VAL A 79 -3.71 -21.50 -23.16
N LYS A 80 -3.48 -21.58 -24.48
CA LYS A 80 -2.20 -21.19 -25.09
C LYS A 80 -1.85 -19.71 -24.85
N ARG A 81 -2.84 -18.82 -24.92
CA ARG A 81 -2.64 -17.37 -24.67
C ARG A 81 -2.44 -17.07 -23.19
N MET A 82 -3.15 -17.76 -22.30
CA MET A 82 -2.98 -17.63 -20.85
C MET A 82 -1.63 -18.17 -20.41
N GLY A 83 -1.16 -19.24 -21.07
CA GLY A 83 -0.01 -20.03 -20.66
C GLY A 83 -0.30 -20.93 -19.47
N VAL A 84 -1.57 -21.13 -19.11
CA VAL A 84 -1.99 -21.95 -17.97
C VAL A 84 -3.21 -22.75 -18.38
N ASP A 85 -3.26 -24.02 -17.98
CA ASP A 85 -4.35 -24.95 -18.29
C ASP A 85 -5.16 -25.32 -17.04
N PRO A 86 -6.24 -24.56 -16.71
CA PRO A 86 -7.09 -24.88 -15.55
C PRO A 86 -7.70 -26.29 -15.60
N ALA A 87 -8.02 -26.81 -16.79
CA ALA A 87 -8.61 -28.14 -16.94
C ALA A 87 -7.56 -29.27 -16.86
N GLY A 88 -6.29 -28.93 -17.05
CA GLY A 88 -5.16 -29.86 -17.05
C GLY A 88 -4.35 -29.89 -15.77
N GLY A 89 -4.94 -29.52 -14.63
CA GLY A 89 -4.23 -29.45 -13.34
C GLY A 89 -3.26 -28.27 -13.28
N TRP A 90 -3.63 -27.13 -13.86
CA TRP A 90 -2.88 -25.87 -13.80
C TRP A 90 -1.46 -25.92 -14.36
N ARG A 91 -1.18 -26.84 -15.29
CA ARG A 91 0.09 -26.87 -16.01
C ARG A 91 0.36 -25.52 -16.66
N ALA A 92 1.56 -25.01 -16.46
CA ALA A 92 1.97 -23.70 -16.95
C ALA A 92 3.08 -23.79 -18.00
N ASP A 93 2.92 -23.02 -19.07
CA ASP A 93 3.91 -22.81 -20.13
C ASP A 93 4.74 -21.56 -19.81
N TYR A 94 5.80 -21.74 -19.02
CA TYR A 94 6.75 -20.68 -18.74
C TYR A 94 7.76 -20.53 -19.87
N GLN A 95 7.87 -19.30 -20.38
CA GLN A 95 8.77 -18.96 -21.47
C GLN A 95 9.87 -18.01 -20.98
N ILE A 96 11.07 -18.14 -21.54
CA ILE A 96 12.12 -17.15 -21.33
C ILE A 96 11.61 -15.82 -21.88
N LEU A 97 11.69 -14.77 -21.05
CA LEU A 97 11.21 -13.46 -21.45
C LEU A 97 12.01 -12.93 -22.65
N PRO A 98 11.35 -12.31 -23.65
CA PRO A 98 12.05 -11.72 -24.79
C PRO A 98 13.17 -10.76 -24.33
N GLY A 99 14.37 -10.95 -24.86
CA GLY A 99 15.56 -10.17 -24.50
C GLY A 99 16.34 -10.69 -23.28
N LYS A 100 15.89 -11.76 -22.63
CA LYS A 100 16.61 -12.42 -21.51
C LYS A 100 17.41 -13.65 -21.94
N GLU A 101 17.37 -14.03 -23.21
CA GLU A 101 18.04 -15.23 -23.74
C GLU A 101 19.55 -15.17 -23.50
N LYS A 102 20.16 -14.00 -23.75
CA LYS A 102 21.59 -13.78 -23.51
C LYS A 102 21.94 -13.88 -22.02
N VAL A 103 21.11 -13.31 -21.15
CA VAL A 103 21.31 -13.38 -19.69
C VAL A 103 21.28 -14.83 -19.22
N VAL A 104 20.29 -15.61 -19.69
CA VAL A 104 20.16 -17.03 -19.34
C VAL A 104 21.35 -17.83 -19.85
N ALA A 105 21.82 -17.57 -21.08
CA ALA A 105 23.01 -18.22 -21.62
C ALA A 105 24.27 -17.92 -20.79
N GLU A 106 24.46 -16.66 -20.36
CA GLU A 106 25.57 -16.26 -19.48
C GLU A 106 25.49 -16.93 -18.10
N LEU A 107 24.29 -17.00 -17.51
CA LEU A 107 24.07 -17.66 -16.22
C LEU A 107 24.33 -19.18 -16.32
N ARG A 108 23.87 -19.84 -17.39
CA ARG A 108 24.16 -21.27 -17.65
C ARG A 108 25.66 -21.53 -17.76
N LYS A 109 26.38 -20.67 -18.48
CA LYS A 109 27.85 -20.76 -18.61
C LYS A 109 28.56 -20.55 -17.28
N ALA A 110 28.11 -19.60 -16.46
CA ALA A 110 28.68 -19.38 -15.14
C ALA A 110 28.39 -20.56 -14.19
N ALA A 111 27.18 -21.11 -14.26
CA ALA A 111 26.74 -22.22 -13.43
C ALA A 111 27.50 -23.52 -13.72
N SER A 112 27.84 -23.79 -14.98
CA SER A 112 28.59 -25.01 -15.34
C SER A 112 30.02 -25.03 -14.78
N ALA A 113 30.61 -23.86 -14.52
CA ALA A 113 31.93 -23.71 -13.92
C ALA A 113 31.92 -23.61 -12.38
N ALA A 114 30.74 -23.59 -11.76
CA ALA A 114 30.57 -23.35 -10.33
C ALA A 114 30.39 -24.65 -9.54
N ASP A 115 31.02 -24.70 -8.36
CA ASP A 115 30.86 -25.80 -7.40
C ASP A 115 29.50 -25.72 -6.68
N ALA A 116 29.03 -24.50 -6.42
CA ALA A 116 27.74 -24.20 -5.80
C ALA A 116 27.09 -22.96 -6.42
N ILE A 117 25.76 -22.89 -6.39
CA ILE A 117 24.94 -21.80 -6.93
C ILE A 117 24.06 -21.24 -5.81
N TYR A 118 24.31 -20.00 -5.40
CA TYR A 118 23.54 -19.29 -4.39
C TYR A 118 22.53 -18.35 -5.06
N LEU A 119 21.25 -18.58 -4.76
CA LEU A 119 20.11 -17.76 -5.19
C LEU A 119 19.83 -16.73 -4.10
N ALA A 120 20.34 -15.52 -4.30
CA ALA A 120 20.30 -14.40 -3.35
C ALA A 120 19.22 -13.37 -3.73
N THR A 121 18.06 -13.88 -4.14
CA THR A 121 16.88 -13.06 -4.42
C THR A 121 16.26 -12.50 -3.14
N ASP A 122 15.44 -11.47 -3.29
CA ASP A 122 14.68 -10.81 -2.24
C ASP A 122 13.87 -11.81 -1.43
N LEU A 123 13.56 -11.44 -0.19
CA LEU A 123 13.01 -12.38 0.77
C LEU A 123 11.52 -12.63 0.62
N ASP A 124 10.80 -11.92 -0.24
CA ASP A 124 9.36 -12.10 -0.46
C ASP A 124 9.03 -13.30 -1.37
N ARG A 125 7.75 -13.59 -1.54
CA ARG A 125 7.27 -14.70 -2.40
C ARG A 125 7.66 -14.50 -3.87
N GLU A 126 7.79 -13.24 -4.30
CA GLU A 126 8.21 -12.92 -5.67
C GLU A 126 9.69 -13.30 -5.87
N GLY A 127 10.55 -12.94 -4.91
CA GLY A 127 11.95 -13.34 -4.89
C GLY A 127 12.12 -14.86 -4.84
N GLU A 128 11.25 -15.58 -4.12
CA GLU A 128 11.25 -17.05 -4.09
C GLU A 128 10.87 -17.65 -5.46
N ALA A 129 9.85 -17.12 -6.13
CA ALA A 129 9.48 -17.52 -7.48
C ALA A 129 10.57 -17.20 -8.52
N ILE A 130 11.27 -16.07 -8.39
CA ILE A 130 12.44 -15.75 -9.23
C ILE A 130 13.56 -16.78 -9.01
N ALA A 131 13.87 -17.14 -7.76
CA ALA A 131 14.85 -18.16 -7.43
C ALA A 131 14.48 -19.50 -8.07
N TRP A 132 13.22 -19.91 -7.96
CA TRP A 132 12.70 -21.10 -8.63
C TRP A 132 12.86 -21.03 -10.15
N HIS A 133 12.42 -19.94 -10.79
CA HIS A 133 12.59 -19.75 -12.23
C HIS A 133 14.05 -19.78 -12.69
N LEU A 134 14.98 -19.24 -11.89
CA LEU A 134 16.41 -19.32 -12.14
C LEU A 134 16.90 -20.76 -12.13
N ARG A 135 16.55 -21.54 -11.10
CA ARG A 135 16.87 -22.98 -11.03
C ARG A 135 16.34 -23.72 -12.26
N GLU A 136 15.06 -23.55 -12.58
CA GLU A 136 14.41 -24.25 -13.69
C GLU A 136 14.96 -23.83 -15.06
N ALA A 137 15.36 -22.57 -15.24
CA ALA A 137 15.92 -22.09 -16.51
C ALA A 137 17.39 -22.45 -16.69
N ILE A 138 18.18 -22.48 -15.61
CA ILE A 138 19.60 -22.82 -15.65
C ILE A 138 19.76 -24.35 -15.77
N GLY A 139 18.98 -25.12 -15.01
CA GLY A 139 19.02 -26.59 -15.00
C GLY A 139 20.24 -27.16 -14.27
N GLY A 140 20.59 -28.42 -14.53
CA GLY A 140 21.67 -29.12 -13.86
C GLY A 140 21.24 -29.76 -12.53
N ASP A 141 22.21 -30.13 -11.70
CA ASP A 141 21.98 -30.83 -10.44
C ASP A 141 21.30 -29.93 -9.40
N PRO A 142 20.08 -30.26 -8.92
CA PRO A 142 19.38 -29.51 -7.88
C PRO A 142 20.18 -29.34 -6.58
N GLN A 143 21.08 -30.29 -6.25
CA GLN A 143 21.86 -30.24 -5.00
C GLN A 143 22.90 -29.11 -4.99
N LYS A 144 23.24 -28.57 -6.16
CA LYS A 144 24.14 -27.40 -6.26
C LYS A 144 23.49 -26.09 -5.83
N TYR A 145 22.16 -26.03 -5.79
CA TYR A 145 21.43 -24.81 -5.51
C TYR A 145 21.24 -24.61 -4.00
N ARG A 146 21.45 -23.36 -3.58
CA ARG A 146 21.32 -22.88 -2.20
C ARG A 146 20.54 -21.58 -2.22
N ARG A 147 19.59 -21.40 -1.31
CA ARG A 147 18.79 -20.18 -1.18
C ARG A 147 19.36 -19.30 -0.05
N VAL A 148 19.58 -18.01 -0.33
CA VAL A 148 20.14 -17.06 0.65
C VAL A 148 19.22 -15.87 0.82
N VAL A 149 18.77 -15.64 2.04
CA VAL A 149 17.78 -14.61 2.38
C VAL A 149 18.39 -13.62 3.37
N PHE A 150 18.16 -12.33 3.19
CA PHE A 150 18.61 -11.27 4.11
C PHE A 150 17.65 -10.09 4.06
N ASN A 151 17.49 -9.40 5.19
CA ASN A 151 16.63 -8.23 5.34
C ASN A 151 17.32 -6.92 4.97
N GLU A 152 18.66 -6.91 4.95
CA GLU A 152 19.49 -5.77 4.61
C GLU A 152 20.82 -6.20 3.99
N ILE A 153 21.50 -5.27 3.33
CA ILE A 153 22.74 -5.55 2.60
C ILE A 153 23.94 -4.95 3.35
N THR A 154 24.21 -5.51 4.52
CA THR A 154 25.37 -5.17 5.37
C THR A 154 26.40 -6.30 5.37
N ARG A 155 27.63 -6.01 5.80
CA ARG A 155 28.68 -7.05 5.89
C ARG A 155 28.27 -8.20 6.81
N SER A 156 27.67 -7.91 7.96
CA SER A 156 27.23 -8.91 8.94
C SER A 156 26.10 -9.77 8.39
N ALA A 157 25.02 -9.14 7.90
CA ALA A 157 23.85 -9.84 7.38
C ALA A 157 24.19 -10.73 6.19
N ILE A 158 25.03 -10.25 5.26
CA ILE A 158 25.47 -11.06 4.12
C ILE A 158 26.34 -12.24 4.56
N ARG A 159 27.25 -12.05 5.52
CA ARG A 159 28.07 -13.18 6.01
C ARG A 159 27.19 -14.26 6.66
N GLU A 160 26.31 -13.86 7.56
CA GLU A 160 25.40 -14.78 8.27
C GLU A 160 24.50 -15.55 7.30
N ALA A 161 23.92 -14.86 6.31
CA ALA A 161 23.03 -15.47 5.34
C ALA A 161 23.74 -16.55 4.47
N PHE A 162 25.04 -16.38 4.21
CA PHE A 162 25.84 -17.35 3.44
C PHE A 162 26.39 -18.50 4.30
N GLU A 163 26.48 -18.33 5.62
CA GLU A 163 26.85 -19.41 6.55
C GLU A 163 25.73 -20.44 6.73
N ARG A 164 24.46 -20.02 6.60
CA ARG A 164 23.28 -20.88 6.77
C ARG A 164 22.33 -20.82 5.57
N PRO A 165 22.75 -21.28 4.38
CA PRO A 165 21.88 -21.27 3.21
C PRO A 165 20.71 -22.24 3.37
N ALA A 166 19.52 -21.79 3.00
CA ALA A 166 18.30 -22.57 2.94
C ALA A 166 18.15 -23.32 1.60
N GLN A 167 17.04 -24.03 1.45
CA GLN A 167 16.53 -24.54 0.17
C GLN A 167 15.44 -23.61 -0.35
N ILE A 168 15.08 -23.75 -1.63
CA ILE A 168 13.91 -23.04 -2.17
C ILE A 168 12.66 -23.54 -1.47
N ASP A 169 11.86 -22.61 -0.98
CA ASP A 169 10.57 -22.90 -0.35
C ASP A 169 9.49 -23.05 -1.43
N ILE A 170 9.06 -24.30 -1.67
CA ILE A 170 8.10 -24.60 -2.73
C ILE A 170 6.70 -24.08 -2.43
N ASP A 171 6.33 -23.96 -1.15
CA ASP A 171 5.01 -23.49 -0.73
C ASP A 171 4.88 -21.98 -0.99
N ARG A 172 5.95 -21.23 -0.73
CA ARG A 172 6.03 -19.81 -1.11
C ARG A 172 6.02 -19.61 -2.63
N VAL A 173 6.68 -20.48 -3.38
CA VAL A 173 6.59 -20.50 -4.86
C VAL A 173 5.15 -20.76 -5.29
N ASN A 174 4.51 -21.80 -4.76
CA ASN A 174 3.13 -22.17 -5.09
C ASN A 174 2.14 -21.04 -4.77
N ALA A 175 2.33 -20.32 -3.67
CA ALA A 175 1.53 -19.15 -3.34
C ALA A 175 1.68 -18.02 -4.37
N GLN A 176 2.91 -17.73 -4.82
CA GLN A 176 3.15 -16.74 -5.86
C GLN A 176 2.51 -17.18 -7.19
N GLN A 177 2.63 -18.45 -7.53
CA GLN A 177 2.12 -19.03 -8.78
C GLN A 177 0.58 -19.05 -8.78
N ALA A 178 -0.04 -19.42 -7.66
CA ALA A 178 -1.48 -19.34 -7.47
C ALA A 178 -1.97 -17.91 -7.71
N ARG A 179 -1.35 -16.92 -7.08
CA ARG A 179 -1.67 -15.50 -7.31
C ARG A 179 -1.57 -15.14 -8.79
N ARG A 180 -0.46 -15.52 -9.44
CA ARG A 180 -0.19 -15.26 -10.85
C ARG A 180 -1.26 -15.88 -11.75
N PHE A 181 -1.72 -17.09 -11.45
CA PHE A 181 -2.71 -17.83 -12.24
C PHE A 181 -4.12 -17.27 -12.06
N LEU A 182 -4.51 -16.93 -10.83
CA LEU A 182 -5.78 -16.23 -10.54
C LEU A 182 -5.87 -14.93 -11.34
N ASP A 183 -4.83 -14.10 -11.26
CA ASP A 183 -4.79 -12.82 -11.96
C ASP A 183 -4.78 -13.01 -13.50
N ARG A 184 -4.11 -14.07 -13.98
CA ARG A 184 -4.08 -14.45 -15.41
C ARG A 184 -5.46 -14.87 -15.92
N VAL A 185 -6.15 -15.74 -15.18
CA VAL A 185 -7.51 -16.21 -15.49
C VAL A 185 -8.48 -15.03 -15.55
N VAL A 186 -8.49 -14.18 -14.52
CA VAL A 186 -9.36 -13.00 -14.48
C VAL A 186 -9.05 -12.08 -15.66
N GLY A 187 -7.79 -11.75 -15.88
CA GLY A 187 -7.38 -10.87 -16.96
C GLY A 187 -7.81 -11.37 -18.35
N TYR A 188 -7.56 -12.65 -18.67
CA TYR A 188 -7.77 -13.18 -20.02
C TYR A 188 -9.21 -13.63 -20.29
N MET A 189 -10.01 -13.91 -19.27
CA MET A 189 -11.41 -14.31 -19.45
C MET A 189 -12.38 -13.14 -19.31
N LEU A 190 -12.12 -12.22 -18.37
CA LEU A 190 -13.02 -11.09 -18.12
C LEU A 190 -12.77 -9.89 -19.04
N SER A 191 -11.52 -9.62 -19.44
CA SER A 191 -11.25 -8.48 -20.33
C SER A 191 -11.93 -8.60 -21.71
N PRO A 192 -11.95 -9.77 -22.38
CA PRO A 192 -12.71 -9.94 -23.63
C PRO A 192 -14.20 -9.71 -23.47
N LEU A 193 -14.79 -10.10 -22.34
CA LEU A 193 -16.20 -9.81 -22.04
C LEU A 193 -16.43 -8.29 -21.89
N LEU A 194 -15.53 -7.58 -21.20
CA LEU A 194 -15.59 -6.12 -21.14
C LEU A 194 -15.39 -5.46 -22.51
N TRP A 195 -14.59 -6.05 -23.40
CA TRP A 195 -14.46 -5.55 -24.78
C TRP A 195 -15.73 -5.68 -25.59
N GLU A 196 -16.42 -6.81 -25.43
CA GLU A 196 -17.68 -7.08 -26.11
C GLU A 196 -18.81 -6.19 -25.56
N LYS A 197 -18.90 -6.05 -24.23
CA LYS A 197 -20.04 -5.40 -23.57
C LYS A 197 -19.84 -3.91 -23.31
N VAL A 198 -18.61 -3.43 -23.15
CA VAL A 198 -18.34 -2.05 -22.70
C VAL A 198 -17.52 -1.26 -23.72
N ALA A 199 -16.24 -1.61 -23.89
CA ALA A 199 -15.34 -0.95 -24.81
C ALA A 199 -14.07 -1.79 -25.06
N ARG A 200 -13.57 -1.79 -26.29
CA ARG A 200 -12.30 -2.45 -26.64
C ARG A 200 -11.13 -1.83 -25.88
N GLY A 201 -10.14 -2.64 -25.52
CA GLY A 201 -8.92 -2.20 -24.84
C GLY A 201 -9.03 -2.10 -23.31
N LEU A 202 -10.22 -2.33 -22.75
CA LEU A 202 -10.41 -2.43 -21.29
C LEU A 202 -9.66 -3.60 -20.68
N SER A 203 -9.36 -3.54 -19.40
CA SER A 203 -8.71 -4.67 -18.75
C SER A 203 -9.19 -4.85 -17.33
N ALA A 204 -9.71 -6.04 -17.06
CA ALA A 204 -10.09 -6.44 -15.72
C ALA A 204 -8.86 -6.87 -14.91
N GLY A 205 -8.96 -6.76 -13.60
CA GLY A 205 -7.98 -7.30 -12.68
C GLY A 205 -8.65 -7.52 -11.33
N ARG A 206 -8.37 -8.67 -10.70
CA ARG A 206 -9.06 -9.10 -9.48
C ARG A 206 -9.04 -8.02 -8.39
N VAL A 207 -7.85 -7.53 -8.07
CA VAL A 207 -7.67 -6.51 -7.01
C VAL A 207 -7.90 -5.09 -7.55
N GLN A 208 -7.52 -4.83 -8.80
CA GLN A 208 -7.67 -3.51 -9.40
C GLN A 208 -9.13 -3.09 -9.52
N SER A 209 -10.03 -4.00 -9.93
CA SER A 209 -11.46 -3.72 -10.05
C SER A 209 -12.08 -3.33 -8.70
N VAL A 210 -11.64 -3.96 -7.61
CA VAL A 210 -12.08 -3.64 -6.24
C VAL A 210 -11.53 -2.29 -5.77
N ALA A 211 -10.28 -1.96 -6.13
CA ALA A 211 -9.72 -0.64 -5.86
C ALA A 211 -10.46 0.47 -6.62
N VAL A 212 -10.85 0.24 -7.87
CA VAL A 212 -11.71 1.18 -8.63
C VAL A 212 -13.06 1.32 -7.96
N ARG A 213 -13.66 0.22 -7.48
CA ARG A 213 -14.93 0.26 -6.72
C ARG A 213 -14.86 1.19 -5.51
N LEU A 214 -13.78 1.16 -4.74
CA LEU A 214 -13.60 2.09 -3.61
C LEU A 214 -13.67 3.57 -4.04
N LEU A 215 -13.10 3.90 -5.20
CA LEU A 215 -13.13 5.26 -5.74
C LEU A 215 -14.53 5.64 -6.25
N VAL A 216 -15.20 4.72 -6.94
CA VAL A 216 -16.56 4.89 -7.46
C VAL A 216 -17.56 5.07 -6.31
N ASP A 217 -17.49 4.24 -5.27
CA ASP A 217 -18.34 4.35 -4.09
C ASP A 217 -18.15 5.71 -3.41
N ARG A 218 -16.90 6.19 -3.26
CA ARG A 218 -16.62 7.54 -2.73
C ARG A 218 -17.16 8.66 -3.62
N GLU A 219 -17.05 8.55 -4.95
CA GLU A 219 -17.64 9.55 -5.84
C GLU A 219 -19.17 9.58 -5.75
N ARG A 220 -19.82 8.42 -5.55
CA ARG A 220 -21.27 8.35 -5.33
C ARG A 220 -21.68 9.02 -4.03
N GLU A 221 -20.97 8.76 -2.93
CA GLU A 221 -21.16 9.44 -1.65
C GLU A 221 -21.06 10.96 -1.82
N ILE A 222 -20.05 11.44 -2.56
CA ILE A 222 -19.85 12.88 -2.79
C ILE A 222 -20.96 13.48 -3.66
N ARG A 223 -21.37 12.80 -4.74
CA ARG A 223 -22.42 13.28 -5.66
C ARG A 223 -23.81 13.31 -5.01
N ALA A 224 -24.10 12.37 -4.11
CA ALA A 224 -25.37 12.30 -3.39
C ALA A 224 -25.42 13.21 -2.14
N PHE A 225 -24.29 13.78 -1.74
CA PHE A 225 -24.20 14.59 -0.53
C PHE A 225 -24.88 15.95 -0.69
N VAL A 226 -25.82 16.27 0.19
CA VAL A 226 -26.47 17.58 0.28
C VAL A 226 -25.89 18.31 1.48
N PRO A 227 -25.16 19.43 1.30
CA PRO A 227 -24.60 20.18 2.41
C PRO A 227 -25.67 20.81 3.30
N GLU A 228 -25.54 20.62 4.61
CA GLU A 228 -26.34 21.28 5.63
C GLU A 228 -25.60 22.50 6.18
N GLU A 229 -26.30 23.63 6.24
CA GLU A 229 -25.82 24.86 6.86
C GLU A 229 -25.73 24.69 8.38
N TYR A 230 -24.65 25.20 8.97
CA TYR A 230 -24.57 25.39 10.41
C TYR A 230 -23.66 26.57 10.75
N TRP A 231 -23.84 27.14 11.94
CA TRP A 231 -23.04 28.26 12.42
C TRP A 231 -22.21 27.84 13.62
N GLU A 232 -21.03 28.44 13.72
CA GLU A 232 -20.23 28.47 14.93
C GLU A 232 -20.10 29.92 15.38
N VAL A 233 -19.99 30.15 16.68
CA VAL A 233 -19.76 31.48 17.23
C VAL A 233 -18.52 31.41 18.12
N HIS A 234 -17.56 32.27 17.85
CA HIS A 234 -16.42 32.49 18.72
C HIS A 234 -16.57 33.83 19.46
N ALA A 235 -16.12 33.88 20.70
CA ALA A 235 -16.00 35.11 21.48
C ALA A 235 -14.52 35.45 21.65
N GLU A 236 -14.13 36.65 21.22
CA GLU A 236 -12.86 37.25 21.62
C GLU A 236 -13.09 37.98 22.95
N THR A 237 -12.36 37.56 23.97
CA THR A 237 -12.48 38.09 25.33
C THR A 237 -11.13 38.56 25.85
N SER A 238 -11.15 39.37 26.90
CA SER A 238 -9.95 39.80 27.61
C SER A 238 -10.04 39.44 29.09
N THR A 239 -8.93 38.94 29.64
CA THR A 239 -8.80 38.66 31.09
C THR A 239 -8.70 39.95 31.88
N ALA A 240 -8.79 39.89 33.21
CA ALA A 240 -8.59 41.06 34.07
C ALA A 240 -7.19 41.69 33.89
N ALA A 241 -6.21 40.88 33.49
CA ALA A 241 -4.84 41.30 33.19
C ALA A 241 -4.65 41.83 31.75
N GLY A 242 -5.70 41.90 30.94
CA GLY A 242 -5.66 42.40 29.57
C GLY A 242 -5.18 41.38 28.51
N ALA A 243 -5.00 40.11 28.88
CA ALA A 243 -4.60 39.07 27.92
C ALA A 243 -5.79 38.66 27.04
N SER A 244 -5.56 38.40 25.75
CA SER A 244 -6.60 37.95 24.82
C SER A 244 -6.91 36.48 25.03
N LEU A 245 -8.19 36.13 25.00
CA LEU A 245 -8.67 34.75 25.09
C LEU A 245 -9.82 34.53 24.11
N ARG A 246 -9.60 33.65 23.13
CA ARG A 246 -10.61 33.24 22.16
C ARG A 246 -11.34 31.99 22.66
N LEU A 247 -12.66 32.06 22.70
CA LEU A 247 -13.55 31.00 23.18
C LEU A 247 -14.48 30.57 22.05
N GLU A 248 -14.79 29.27 21.95
CA GLU A 248 -15.82 28.75 21.05
C GLU A 248 -17.09 28.44 21.86
N VAL A 249 -18.27 28.88 21.41
CA VAL A 249 -19.54 28.49 22.03
C VAL A 249 -19.80 27.01 21.73
N ARG A 250 -19.98 26.19 22.77
CA ARG A 250 -20.15 24.74 22.64
C ARG A 250 -21.55 24.27 23.01
N ARG A 251 -22.24 24.95 23.92
CA ARG A 251 -23.59 24.59 24.38
C ARG A 251 -24.47 25.80 24.63
N GLU A 252 -25.77 25.57 24.53
CA GLU A 252 -26.86 26.46 24.94
C GLU A 252 -27.85 25.61 25.75
N GLY A 253 -27.99 25.92 27.04
CA GLY A 253 -28.70 25.05 28.00
C GLY A 253 -28.10 23.64 28.03
N GLU A 254 -28.94 22.62 27.83
CA GLU A 254 -28.49 21.23 27.81
C GLU A 254 -27.98 20.75 26.45
N HIS A 255 -28.19 21.52 25.38
CA HIS A 255 -27.94 21.08 24.00
C HIS A 255 -26.58 21.57 23.46
N ASN A 256 -26.03 20.85 22.49
CA ASN A 256 -24.86 21.30 21.75
C ASN A 256 -25.23 22.52 20.89
N PHE A 257 -24.40 23.55 20.94
CA PHE A 257 -24.59 24.76 20.18
C PHE A 257 -24.24 24.50 18.71
N ARG A 258 -25.28 24.48 17.85
CA ARG A 258 -25.12 24.34 16.39
C ARG A 258 -26.32 24.96 15.66
N PRO A 259 -26.43 26.29 15.59
CA PRO A 259 -27.51 26.95 14.87
C PRO A 259 -27.52 26.52 13.40
N GLY A 260 -28.68 26.13 12.88
CA GLY A 260 -28.82 25.64 11.49
C GLY A 260 -29.03 26.75 10.46
N ASN A 261 -29.15 28.00 10.90
CA ASN A 261 -29.34 29.16 10.03
C ASN A 261 -28.95 30.47 10.73
N ARG A 262 -28.84 31.52 9.92
CA ARG A 262 -28.48 32.87 10.36
C ARG A 262 -29.38 33.44 11.46
N ALA A 263 -30.70 33.28 11.36
CA ALA A 263 -31.62 33.85 12.35
C ALA A 263 -31.46 33.23 13.75
N GLN A 264 -31.18 31.93 13.81
CA GLN A 264 -30.84 31.25 15.07
C GLN A 264 -29.50 31.74 15.63
N ALA A 265 -28.48 31.88 14.77
CA ALA A 265 -27.18 32.40 15.19
C ALA A 265 -27.27 33.84 15.71
N GLU A 266 -27.99 34.73 15.01
CA GLU A 266 -28.19 36.12 15.43
C GLU A 266 -28.94 36.23 16.76
N ARG A 267 -29.89 35.33 17.03
CA ARG A 267 -30.58 35.27 18.32
C ARG A 267 -29.62 34.93 19.47
N ALA A 268 -28.76 33.93 19.26
CA ALA A 268 -27.74 33.55 20.23
C ALA A 268 -26.71 34.66 20.44
N ILE A 269 -26.28 35.33 19.37
CA ILE A 269 -25.36 36.47 19.43
C ILE A 269 -25.95 37.61 20.25
N ALA A 270 -27.21 37.97 20.04
CA ALA A 270 -27.87 39.03 20.81
C ALA A 270 -27.90 38.73 22.31
N ALA A 271 -28.14 37.47 22.69
CA ALA A 271 -28.07 37.03 24.09
C ALA A 271 -26.62 37.08 24.63
N LEU A 272 -25.65 36.58 23.87
CA LEU A 272 -24.23 36.58 24.22
C LEU A 272 -23.62 37.99 24.34
N GLN A 273 -24.13 38.99 23.62
CA GLN A 273 -23.70 40.39 23.72
C GLN A 273 -24.03 41.01 25.08
N GLN A 274 -25.12 40.56 25.72
CA GLN A 274 -25.60 41.08 27.00
C GLN A 274 -25.14 40.22 28.19
N ALA A 275 -24.55 39.06 27.92
CA ALA A 275 -24.12 38.11 28.93
C ALA A 275 -22.84 38.55 29.66
N ARG A 276 -22.71 38.12 30.91
CA ARG A 276 -21.45 38.16 31.66
C ARG A 276 -20.69 36.86 31.44
N TYR A 277 -19.39 36.97 31.13
CA TYR A 277 -18.54 35.82 30.85
C TYR A 277 -17.74 35.50 32.10
N VAL A 278 -17.97 34.34 32.70
CA VAL A 278 -17.32 33.94 33.95
C VAL A 278 -16.64 32.59 33.77
N VAL A 279 -15.36 32.51 34.14
CA VAL A 279 -14.61 31.25 34.10
C VAL A 279 -15.23 30.28 35.11
N LYS A 280 -15.86 29.23 34.61
CA LYS A 280 -16.54 28.21 35.43
C LYS A 280 -15.58 27.11 35.86
N ALA A 281 -14.68 26.71 34.97
CA ALA A 281 -13.69 25.69 35.26
C ALA A 281 -12.40 25.93 34.49
N ARG A 282 -11.28 25.64 35.15
CA ARG A 282 -9.97 25.48 34.54
C ARG A 282 -9.44 24.10 34.89
N GLU A 283 -9.11 23.33 33.87
CA GLU A 283 -8.53 22.01 34.05
C GLU A 283 -7.17 21.93 33.33
N ASP A 284 -6.12 21.76 34.12
CA ASP A 284 -4.76 21.54 33.65
C ASP A 284 -4.40 20.05 33.81
N LYS A 285 -4.23 19.36 32.68
CA LYS A 285 -3.94 17.92 32.63
C LYS A 285 -2.62 17.65 31.93
N PRO A 286 -1.69 16.89 32.56
CA PRO A 286 -0.51 16.42 31.86
C PRO A 286 -0.94 15.45 30.74
N ALA A 287 -0.39 15.65 29.55
CA ALA A 287 -0.64 14.80 28.39
C ALA A 287 0.68 14.33 27.81
N ARG A 288 0.73 13.06 27.38
CA ARG A 288 1.90 12.48 26.73
C ARG A 288 1.54 12.02 25.33
N THR A 289 2.37 12.38 24.35
CA THR A 289 2.24 11.91 22.97
C THR A 289 3.41 11.00 22.63
N ARG A 290 3.13 9.80 22.15
CA ARG A 290 4.14 8.83 21.72
C ARG A 290 4.43 8.98 20.23
N SER A 291 5.65 8.63 19.81
CA SER A 291 5.95 8.44 18.39
C SER A 291 5.14 7.28 17.82
N SER A 292 4.85 7.36 16.52
CA SER A 292 4.30 6.24 15.76
C SER A 292 5.33 5.10 15.64
N PRO A 293 4.90 3.86 15.32
CA PRO A 293 5.81 2.73 15.05
C PRO A 293 6.85 3.05 13.94
N PRO A 294 7.93 2.25 13.82
CA PRO A 294 8.78 2.31 12.64
C PRO A 294 7.98 2.00 11.37
N PHE A 295 8.48 2.42 10.21
CA PHE A 295 7.70 2.30 8.99
C PHE A 295 7.56 0.84 8.53
N ILE A 296 6.35 0.49 8.13
CA ILE A 296 6.07 -0.57 7.16
C ILE A 296 5.79 0.03 5.79
N THR A 297 5.66 -0.79 4.75
CA THR A 297 5.46 -0.31 3.37
C THR A 297 4.28 0.65 3.23
N SER A 298 3.13 0.33 3.82
CA SER A 298 1.93 1.16 3.73
C SER A 298 2.12 2.52 4.42
N THR A 299 2.72 2.52 5.61
CA THR A 299 2.96 3.74 6.39
C THR A 299 4.06 4.62 5.79
N LEU A 300 5.10 4.02 5.17
CA LEU A 300 6.11 4.76 4.41
C LEU A 300 5.49 5.46 3.21
N GLN A 301 4.69 4.73 2.42
CA GLN A 301 3.98 5.29 1.27
C GLN A 301 3.05 6.45 1.68
N GLN A 302 2.31 6.28 2.78
CA GLN A 302 1.46 7.33 3.33
C GLN A 302 2.26 8.56 3.77
N ALA A 303 3.34 8.37 4.53
CA ALA A 303 4.16 9.45 5.05
C ALA A 303 4.92 10.18 3.93
N ALA A 304 5.50 9.46 2.97
CA ALA A 304 6.18 10.04 1.81
C ALA A 304 5.21 10.85 0.93
N SER A 305 3.97 10.36 0.75
CA SER A 305 2.94 11.14 0.07
C SER A 305 2.64 12.41 0.84
N THR A 306 2.19 12.32 2.09
CA THR A 306 1.74 13.50 2.86
C THR A 306 2.86 14.52 3.13
N ARG A 307 4.07 14.06 3.47
CA ARG A 307 5.18 14.93 3.91
C ARG A 307 6.11 15.36 2.78
N LEU A 308 6.36 14.51 1.79
CA LEU A 308 7.33 14.78 0.71
C LEU A 308 6.65 15.07 -0.63
N GLY A 309 5.36 14.77 -0.76
CA GLY A 309 4.62 14.90 -2.02
C GLY A 309 4.95 13.82 -3.04
N PHE A 310 5.54 12.70 -2.63
CA PHE A 310 5.88 11.62 -3.54
C PHE A 310 4.67 10.73 -3.84
N SER A 311 4.56 10.27 -5.09
CA SER A 311 3.63 9.18 -5.40
C SER A 311 4.12 7.86 -4.79
N VAL A 312 3.23 6.89 -4.63
CA VAL A 312 3.55 5.54 -4.14
C VAL A 312 4.56 4.86 -5.07
N LYS A 313 4.44 5.03 -6.39
CA LYS A 313 5.37 4.51 -7.40
C LYS A 313 6.76 5.11 -7.21
N LYS A 314 6.86 6.44 -7.08
CA LYS A 314 8.13 7.12 -6.82
C LYS A 314 8.75 6.67 -5.51
N THR A 315 7.95 6.61 -4.44
CA THR A 315 8.40 6.17 -3.12
C THR A 315 9.03 4.78 -3.16
N MET A 316 8.36 3.80 -3.79
CA MET A 316 8.89 2.44 -3.88
C MET A 316 10.13 2.33 -4.76
N THR A 317 10.21 3.10 -5.86
CA THR A 317 11.42 3.16 -6.70
C THR A 317 12.62 3.70 -5.92
N LEU A 318 12.44 4.77 -5.14
CA LEU A 318 13.50 5.34 -4.31
C LEU A 318 13.89 4.40 -3.17
N ALA A 319 12.91 3.78 -2.51
CA ALA A 319 13.17 2.82 -1.44
C ALA A 319 13.94 1.58 -1.95
N GLN A 320 13.61 1.06 -3.14
CA GLN A 320 14.38 -0.02 -3.79
C GLN A 320 15.84 0.40 -3.96
N ARG A 321 16.10 1.61 -4.48
CA ARG A 321 17.47 2.11 -4.68
C ARG A 321 18.24 2.22 -3.36
N LEU A 322 17.60 2.72 -2.30
CA LEU A 322 18.20 2.82 -0.98
C LEU A 322 18.52 1.43 -0.40
N TYR A 323 17.62 0.46 -0.53
CA TYR A 323 17.84 -0.92 -0.10
C TYR A 323 18.98 -1.60 -0.87
N GLU A 324 18.97 -1.52 -2.20
CA GLU A 324 20.02 -2.12 -3.05
C GLU A 324 21.41 -1.49 -2.84
N ALA A 325 21.45 -0.23 -2.42
CA ALA A 325 22.67 0.46 -2.02
C ALA A 325 23.13 0.12 -0.59
N GLY A 326 22.30 -0.56 0.21
CA GLY A 326 22.59 -0.98 1.58
C GLY A 326 22.30 0.09 2.65
N PHE A 327 21.43 1.07 2.36
CA PHE A 327 21.13 2.15 3.29
C PHE A 327 19.91 1.89 4.18
N ILE A 328 18.95 1.09 3.71
CA ILE A 328 17.76 0.71 4.49
C ILE A 328 17.53 -0.79 4.42
N THR A 329 16.75 -1.29 5.37
CA THR A 329 16.17 -2.64 5.32
C THR A 329 15.14 -2.78 4.19
N TYR A 330 14.74 -4.02 3.90
CA TYR A 330 13.84 -4.35 2.81
C TYR A 330 12.50 -3.60 2.91
N MET A 331 12.16 -2.88 1.83
CA MET A 331 11.05 -1.93 1.81
C MET A 331 9.66 -2.56 1.58
N ARG A 332 9.57 -3.88 1.37
CA ARG A 332 8.30 -4.62 1.23
C ARG A 332 8.07 -5.48 2.48
N THR A 333 7.48 -4.84 3.48
CA THR A 333 7.26 -5.40 4.81
C THR A 333 5.96 -4.87 5.39
N ASP A 334 5.26 -5.73 6.11
CA ASP A 334 4.12 -5.43 6.97
C ASP A 334 4.46 -5.57 8.47
N SER A 335 5.74 -5.84 8.77
CA SER A 335 6.26 -6.04 10.11
C SER A 335 6.81 -4.73 10.69
N THR A 336 6.37 -4.37 11.89
CA THR A 336 6.93 -3.25 12.68
C THR A 336 8.07 -3.72 13.59
N ASN A 337 8.48 -4.98 13.49
CA ASN A 337 9.54 -5.56 14.31
C ASN A 337 10.88 -4.86 14.06
N LEU A 338 11.71 -4.78 15.10
CA LEU A 338 13.08 -4.29 15.04
C LEU A 338 13.99 -5.31 15.71
N SER A 339 15.10 -5.64 15.06
CA SER A 339 16.11 -6.54 15.60
C SER A 339 16.73 -5.98 16.88
N ALA A 340 17.18 -6.87 17.77
CA ALA A 340 17.83 -6.48 19.01
C ALA A 340 19.09 -5.63 18.76
N GLU A 341 19.84 -5.92 17.70
CA GLU A 341 21.01 -5.15 17.28
C GLU A 341 20.63 -3.73 16.86
N ALA A 342 19.61 -3.57 16.01
CA ALA A 342 19.16 -2.25 15.56
C ALA A 342 18.62 -1.40 16.73
N VAL A 343 17.86 -2.03 17.63
CA VAL A 343 17.37 -1.38 18.85
C VAL A 343 18.52 -0.92 19.73
N ALA A 344 19.51 -1.78 19.99
CA ALA A 344 20.68 -1.42 20.78
C ALA A 344 21.45 -0.24 20.15
N ALA A 345 21.75 -0.33 18.86
CA ALA A 345 22.47 0.74 18.14
C ALA A 345 21.70 2.08 18.17
N CYS A 346 20.38 2.05 17.99
CA CYS A 346 19.55 3.25 18.05
C CYS A 346 19.51 3.86 19.46
N ARG A 347 19.46 3.02 20.50
CA ARG A 347 19.48 3.47 21.89
C ARG A 347 20.81 4.14 22.24
N ASP A 348 21.93 3.53 21.82
CA ASP A 348 23.27 4.12 21.98
C ASP A 348 23.37 5.47 21.26
N PHE A 349 22.85 5.56 20.03
CA PHE A 349 22.79 6.81 19.28
C PHE A 349 21.97 7.89 20.01
N ILE A 350 20.80 7.55 20.54
CA ILE A 350 19.95 8.50 21.30
C ILE A 350 20.69 9.03 22.53
N VAL A 351 21.41 8.17 23.25
CA VAL A 351 22.19 8.60 24.43
C VAL A 351 23.34 9.50 24.02
N GLY A 352 24.07 9.15 22.96
CA GLY A 352 25.20 9.94 22.46
C GLY A 352 24.80 11.32 21.95
N GLU A 353 23.76 11.40 21.13
CA GLU A 353 23.39 12.63 20.41
C GLU A 353 22.35 13.49 21.13
N HIS A 354 21.49 12.90 21.96
CA HIS A 354 20.39 13.62 22.62
C HIS A 354 20.47 13.58 24.15
N GLY A 355 21.21 12.62 24.71
CA GLY A 355 21.38 12.45 26.14
C GLY A 355 20.36 11.50 26.78
N PRO A 356 20.65 11.01 28.00
CA PRO A 356 19.92 9.91 28.64
C PRO A 356 18.45 10.23 28.93
N ARG A 357 18.09 11.51 29.08
CA ARG A 357 16.69 11.94 29.32
C ARG A 357 15.76 11.62 28.13
N TYR A 358 16.31 11.46 26.92
CA TYR A 358 15.53 11.12 25.72
C TYR A 358 15.35 9.61 25.51
N LEU A 359 16.01 8.79 26.30
CA LEU A 359 15.99 7.34 26.18
C LEU A 359 14.91 6.73 27.11
N PRO A 360 13.98 5.91 26.58
CA PRO A 360 13.07 5.12 27.41
C PRO A 360 13.84 4.10 28.26
N GLU A 361 13.38 3.87 29.50
CA GLU A 361 13.98 2.90 30.44
C GLU A 361 14.08 1.51 29.81
N ARG A 362 13.03 1.07 29.09
CA ARG A 362 13.00 -0.18 28.34
C ARG A 362 12.83 0.11 26.84
N PRO A 363 13.36 -0.75 25.95
CA PRO A 363 13.12 -0.61 24.53
C PRO A 363 11.64 -0.56 24.17
N ASN A 364 11.27 0.30 23.22
CA ASN A 364 9.91 0.34 22.72
C ASN A 364 9.71 -0.82 21.74
N VAL A 365 8.76 -1.71 22.04
CA VAL A 365 8.39 -2.84 21.17
C VAL A 365 7.04 -2.54 20.51
N TYR A 366 6.96 -2.81 19.21
CA TYR A 366 5.76 -2.59 18.42
C TYR A 366 5.24 -3.93 17.92
N ALA A 367 3.95 -4.19 18.17
CA ALA A 367 3.31 -5.41 17.67
C ALA A 367 3.09 -5.31 16.15
N SER A 368 3.37 -6.40 15.46
CA SER A 368 2.96 -6.60 14.07
C SER A 368 1.53 -7.14 14.01
N LYS A 369 0.87 -6.99 12.85
CA LYS A 369 -0.47 -7.57 12.64
C LYS A 369 -0.39 -9.10 12.60
N SER A 370 -1.47 -9.79 12.96
CA SER A 370 -1.56 -11.25 12.82
C SER A 370 -1.37 -11.64 11.35
N GLY A 371 -0.50 -12.61 11.07
CA GLY A 371 -0.19 -13.05 9.71
C GLY A 371 0.81 -12.17 8.94
N ALA A 372 1.38 -11.14 9.58
CA ALA A 372 2.56 -10.46 9.05
C ALA A 372 3.68 -11.49 8.84
N GLN A 373 4.49 -11.32 7.79
CA GLN A 373 5.62 -12.23 7.55
C GLN A 373 6.69 -11.95 8.62
N GLU A 374 6.61 -12.63 9.77
CA GLU A 374 7.42 -12.37 10.97
C GLU A 374 8.94 -12.40 10.76
N ALA A 375 9.40 -13.01 9.64
CA ALA A 375 10.80 -12.97 9.22
C ALA A 375 11.28 -11.59 8.73
N HIS A 376 10.36 -10.64 8.48
CA HIS A 376 10.67 -9.32 7.97
C HIS A 376 10.85 -8.32 9.13
N GLU A 377 11.78 -7.39 8.96
CA GLU A 377 11.95 -6.24 9.84
C GLU A 377 11.18 -5.03 9.31
N ALA A 378 10.95 -4.02 10.15
CA ALA A 378 10.47 -2.72 9.72
C ALA A 378 11.46 -2.04 8.77
N ILE A 379 10.98 -1.07 8.00
CA ILE A 379 11.79 -0.20 7.16
C ILE A 379 12.52 0.80 8.06
N ARG A 380 13.82 0.61 8.20
CA ARG A 380 14.73 1.41 9.02
C ARG A 380 16.08 1.61 8.30
N PRO A 381 16.92 2.56 8.73
CA PRO A 381 18.31 2.62 8.31
C PRO A 381 19.05 1.31 8.64
N SER A 382 19.95 0.90 7.76
CA SER A 382 20.87 -0.21 8.03
C SER A 382 21.96 0.16 9.03
N ASP A 383 22.31 1.45 9.09
CA ASP A 383 23.19 2.02 10.12
C ASP A 383 22.59 3.34 10.59
N VAL A 384 22.22 3.43 11.87
CA VAL A 384 21.65 4.64 12.47
C VAL A 384 22.65 5.79 12.53
N ARG A 385 23.96 5.50 12.57
CA ARG A 385 25.02 6.51 12.63
C ARG A 385 25.26 7.20 11.28
N LEU A 386 24.75 6.62 10.20
CA LEU A 386 24.79 7.25 8.88
C LEU A 386 23.67 8.28 8.79
N GLU A 387 23.95 9.51 9.21
CA GLU A 387 22.99 10.60 9.13
C GLU A 387 22.65 10.98 7.66
N PRO A 388 21.48 11.59 7.41
CA PRO A 388 21.02 11.84 6.04
C PRO A 388 21.93 12.71 5.18
N ASP A 389 22.64 13.66 5.78
CA ASP A 389 23.61 14.56 5.14
C ASP A 389 24.92 13.86 4.74
N ALA A 390 25.27 12.77 5.43
CA ALA A 390 26.41 11.92 5.10
C ALA A 390 26.13 10.91 3.95
N LEU A 391 24.87 10.83 3.48
CA LEU A 391 24.49 9.90 2.41
C LEU A 391 25.09 10.32 1.06
N SER A 392 26.00 9.51 0.53
CA SER A 392 26.66 9.76 -0.75
C SER A 392 26.11 8.89 -1.89
N GLY A 393 26.19 9.41 -3.12
CA GLY A 393 25.82 8.65 -4.33
C GLY A 393 24.32 8.47 -4.57
N MET A 394 23.47 9.20 -3.84
CA MET A 394 22.01 9.17 -3.96
C MET A 394 21.45 10.51 -4.45
N GLU A 395 20.34 10.48 -5.18
CA GLU A 395 19.65 11.70 -5.62
C GLU A 395 18.92 12.38 -4.44
N ARG A 396 18.68 13.69 -4.55
CA ARG A 396 18.08 14.50 -3.47
C ARG A 396 16.78 13.90 -2.92
N ASP A 397 15.91 13.39 -3.78
CA ASP A 397 14.65 12.80 -3.33
C ASP A 397 14.84 11.45 -2.63
N ALA A 398 15.87 10.67 -2.98
CA ALA A 398 16.26 9.48 -2.22
C ALA A 398 16.80 9.86 -0.84
N VAL A 399 17.62 10.92 -0.74
CA VAL A 399 18.10 11.44 0.55
C VAL A 399 16.93 11.88 1.43
N ARG A 400 15.94 12.60 0.88
CA ARG A 400 14.73 13.01 1.61
C ARG A 400 13.88 11.83 2.08
N LEU A 401 13.80 10.76 1.29
CA LEU A 401 13.10 9.54 1.70
C LEU A 401 13.87 8.80 2.81
N TYR A 402 15.20 8.73 2.70
CA TYR A 402 16.07 8.18 3.73
C TYR A 402 15.94 8.97 5.05
N GLU A 403 15.99 10.30 4.99
CA GLU A 403 15.78 11.17 6.16
C GLU A 403 14.43 10.88 6.84
N LEU A 404 13.36 10.73 6.06
CA LEU A 404 12.05 10.38 6.59
C LEU A 404 12.08 9.05 7.35
N VAL A 405 12.68 8.01 6.76
CA VAL A 405 12.85 6.69 7.38
C VAL A 405 13.71 6.77 8.65
N TRP A 406 14.84 7.46 8.57
CA TRP A 406 15.80 7.62 9.66
C TRP A 406 15.16 8.34 10.86
N ARG A 407 14.49 9.48 10.63
CA ARG A 407 13.84 10.23 11.72
C ARG A 407 12.73 9.43 12.38
N GLN A 408 11.95 8.66 11.62
CA GLN A 408 10.89 7.81 12.18
C GLN A 408 11.46 6.67 13.03
N PHE A 409 12.56 6.04 12.59
CA PHE A 409 13.24 4.98 13.33
C PHE A 409 13.82 5.48 14.65
N VAL A 410 14.56 6.59 14.65
CA VAL A 410 15.10 7.18 15.89
C VAL A 410 13.96 7.60 16.82
N ALA A 411 12.96 8.32 16.30
CA ALA A 411 11.83 8.79 17.09
C ALA A 411 11.02 7.67 17.74
N CYS A 412 10.89 6.48 17.11
CA CYS A 412 10.13 5.38 17.69
C CYS A 412 10.82 4.74 18.91
N GLN A 413 12.13 4.95 19.10
CA GLN A 413 12.88 4.50 20.27
C GLN A 413 13.13 5.62 21.30
N MET A 414 12.54 6.80 21.13
CA MET A 414 12.64 7.92 22.09
C MET A 414 11.44 7.96 23.06
N VAL A 415 11.62 8.68 24.16
CA VAL A 415 10.55 8.98 25.14
C VAL A 415 9.42 9.83 24.54
N PRO A 416 8.19 9.74 25.10
CA PRO A 416 7.06 10.57 24.68
C PRO A 416 7.35 12.07 24.82
N ALA A 417 6.75 12.88 23.96
CA ALA A 417 6.65 14.31 24.20
C ALA A 417 5.64 14.58 25.31
N GLU A 418 5.95 15.51 26.21
CA GLU A 418 5.10 15.87 27.34
C GLU A 418 4.53 17.27 27.15
N PHE A 419 3.23 17.39 27.39
CA PHE A 419 2.47 18.62 27.29
C PHE A 419 1.71 18.86 28.58
N LEU A 420 1.46 20.11 28.91
CA LEU A 420 0.41 20.50 29.85
C LEU A 420 -0.77 21.01 29.02
N GLY A 421 -1.85 20.23 28.95
CA GLY A 421 -3.08 20.65 28.28
C GLY A 421 -3.97 21.42 29.24
N THR A 422 -4.47 22.56 28.80
CA THR A 422 -5.40 23.41 29.55
C THR A 422 -6.74 23.43 28.84
N THR A 423 -7.81 23.14 29.56
CA THR A 423 -9.20 23.37 29.11
C THR A 423 -9.83 24.41 30.01
N LEU A 424 -10.40 25.45 29.40
CA LEU A 424 -11.16 26.50 30.08
C LEU A 424 -12.61 26.38 29.66
N ASP A 425 -13.50 26.31 30.64
CA ASP A 425 -14.95 26.40 30.44
C ASP A 425 -15.45 27.72 31.02
N VAL A 426 -16.15 28.50 30.19
CA VAL A 426 -16.66 29.84 30.51
C VAL A 426 -18.17 29.82 30.37
N ALA A 427 -18.87 30.27 31.41
CA ALA A 427 -20.31 30.45 31.39
C ALA A 427 -20.64 31.87 30.90
N ALA A 428 -21.64 32.00 30.03
CA ALA A 428 -22.20 33.27 29.60
C ALA A 428 -23.72 33.18 29.47
N GLY A 429 -24.45 33.53 30.54
CA GLY A 429 -25.90 33.26 30.60
C GLY A 429 -26.18 31.76 30.49
N ASP A 430 -27.05 31.36 29.56
CA ASP A 430 -27.37 29.95 29.28
C ASP A 430 -26.31 29.25 28.39
N PHE A 431 -25.25 29.95 27.99
CA PHE A 431 -24.21 29.42 27.09
C PHE A 431 -22.99 28.89 27.85
N GLU A 432 -22.40 27.82 27.33
CA GLU A 432 -21.09 27.30 27.74
C GLU A 432 -20.12 27.49 26.56
N LEU A 433 -19.03 28.22 26.82
CA LEU A 433 -17.93 28.42 25.88
C LEU A 433 -16.68 27.68 26.36
N ARG A 434 -15.84 27.28 25.41
CA ARG A 434 -14.62 26.52 25.70
C ARG A 434 -13.41 27.08 24.96
N ALA A 435 -12.28 27.14 25.64
CA ALA A 435 -10.95 27.22 25.03
C ALA A 435 -10.14 25.98 25.40
N ARG A 436 -9.29 25.53 24.46
CA ARG A 436 -8.30 24.48 24.69
C ARG A 436 -6.96 24.97 24.17
N GLY A 437 -5.93 24.68 24.94
CA GLY A 437 -4.55 24.94 24.54
C GLY A 437 -3.63 23.95 25.22
N ARG A 438 -2.36 23.95 24.84
CA ARG A 438 -1.35 23.15 25.51
C ARG A 438 0.02 23.76 25.35
N ILE A 439 0.86 23.53 26.35
CA ILE A 439 2.24 23.98 26.38
C ILE A 439 3.15 22.76 26.33
N LEU A 440 4.14 22.78 25.44
CA LEU A 440 5.18 21.75 25.40
C LEU A 440 6.06 21.86 26.65
N ARG A 441 6.06 20.82 27.49
CA ARG A 441 6.92 20.73 28.68
C ARG A 441 8.21 19.99 28.38
N PHE A 442 8.16 19.02 27.46
CA PHE A 442 9.32 18.27 27.01
C PHE A 442 9.11 17.76 25.58
N ASP A 443 10.06 18.05 24.70
CA ASP A 443 9.99 17.71 23.26
C ASP A 443 10.08 16.21 23.01
N GLY A 444 10.80 15.44 23.83
CA GLY A 444 10.92 13.99 23.67
C GLY A 444 11.28 13.61 22.23
N PHE A 445 10.54 12.68 21.62
CA PHE A 445 10.75 12.29 20.22
C PHE A 445 10.57 13.43 19.18
N LEU A 446 9.88 14.52 19.52
CA LEU A 446 9.66 15.65 18.61
C LEU A 446 10.95 16.40 18.28
N ARG A 447 11.99 16.23 19.11
CA ARG A 447 13.34 16.74 18.83
C ARG A 447 13.88 16.24 17.48
N VAL A 448 13.59 14.98 17.14
CA VAL A 448 14.04 14.36 15.88
C VAL A 448 12.96 14.34 14.82
N LEU A 449 11.68 14.31 15.23
CA LEU A 449 10.53 14.27 14.33
C LEU A 449 9.53 15.39 14.62
N PRO A 450 9.79 16.64 14.18
CA PRO A 450 8.88 17.76 14.40
C PRO A 450 7.51 17.53 13.77
N LEU A 451 6.45 17.98 14.45
CA LEU A 451 5.09 17.95 13.89
C LEU A 451 4.96 19.03 12.82
N ALA A 452 4.61 18.64 11.59
CA ALA A 452 4.27 19.61 10.55
C ALA A 452 2.86 20.16 10.77
N GLY A 453 2.74 21.47 11.01
CA GLY A 453 1.52 22.25 10.78
C GLY A 453 0.40 22.17 11.82
N ARG A 454 0.67 22.38 13.11
CA ARG A 454 -0.39 22.68 14.10
C ARG A 454 -0.30 24.14 14.54
N LYS A 455 -1.42 24.86 14.45
CA LYS A 455 -1.54 26.26 14.91
C LYS A 455 -2.58 26.46 16.03
N ASP A 456 -3.61 25.60 16.10
CA ASP A 456 -4.76 25.90 16.96
C ASP A 456 -4.72 25.21 18.34
N GLU A 457 -4.11 24.03 18.48
CA GLU A 457 -4.02 23.32 19.77
C GLU A 457 -2.75 23.66 20.57
N ASP A 458 -1.68 24.11 19.92
CA ASP A 458 -0.40 24.49 20.53
C ASP A 458 -0.39 25.96 21.02
N VAL A 459 -1.58 26.50 21.32
CA VAL A 459 -1.75 27.85 21.86
C VAL A 459 -1.58 27.78 23.37
N GLU A 460 -0.72 28.64 23.90
CA GLU A 460 -0.63 28.88 25.34
C GLU A 460 -1.82 29.75 25.78
N LEU A 461 -2.66 29.21 26.67
CA LEU A 461 -3.77 29.95 27.22
C LEU A 461 -3.29 30.83 28.39
N PRO A 462 -3.85 32.05 28.56
CA PRO A 462 -3.51 32.90 29.68
C PRO A 462 -3.83 32.24 31.01
N ASP A 463 -3.13 32.67 32.06
CA ASP A 463 -3.46 32.28 33.43
C ASP A 463 -4.74 33.01 33.86
N VAL A 464 -5.77 32.23 34.18
CA VAL A 464 -7.10 32.72 34.58
C VAL A 464 -7.62 31.88 35.72
N LYS A 465 -8.31 32.50 36.66
CA LYS A 465 -8.87 31.81 37.83
C LYS A 465 -10.33 31.46 37.61
N VAL A 466 -10.80 30.41 38.29
CA VAL A 466 -12.24 30.15 38.43
C VAL A 466 -12.89 31.37 39.07
N ASP A 467 -14.10 31.69 38.62
CA ASP A 467 -14.89 32.88 38.97
C ASP A 467 -14.34 34.21 38.43
N GLU A 468 -13.27 34.21 37.64
CA GLU A 468 -12.80 35.42 36.95
C GLU A 468 -13.79 35.85 35.88
N GLU A 469 -14.16 37.14 35.88
CA GLU A 469 -14.99 37.74 34.85
C GLU A 469 -14.13 38.18 33.66
N LEU A 470 -14.51 37.73 32.47
CA LEU A 470 -13.87 38.08 31.21
C LEU A 470 -14.63 39.20 30.52
N ARG A 471 -13.91 40.17 29.97
CA ARG A 471 -14.52 41.24 29.17
C ARG A 471 -14.71 40.75 27.74
N LEU A 472 -15.96 40.69 27.28
CA LEU A 472 -16.25 40.49 25.86
C LEU A 472 -15.70 41.67 25.04
N LEU A 473 -14.89 41.36 24.02
CA LEU A 473 -14.39 42.33 23.05
C LEU A 473 -15.22 42.27 21.76
N GLN A 474 -15.42 41.06 21.24
CA GLN A 474 -16.14 40.84 19.98
C GLN A 474 -16.72 39.43 19.91
N LEU A 475 -17.86 39.29 19.22
CA LEU A 475 -18.37 38.00 18.76
C LEU A 475 -18.10 37.83 17.27
N LEU A 476 -17.62 36.64 16.91
CA LEU A 476 -17.20 36.25 15.57
C LEU A 476 -18.06 35.06 15.11
N PRO A 477 -19.26 35.32 14.57
CA PRO A 477 -20.05 34.26 13.94
C PRO A 477 -19.40 33.83 12.61
N SER A 478 -19.37 32.53 12.38
CA SER A 478 -18.89 31.94 11.13
C SER A 478 -19.92 30.95 10.61
N GLN A 479 -20.37 31.18 9.38
CA GLN A 479 -21.21 30.24 8.65
C GLN A 479 -20.35 29.11 8.09
N HIS A 480 -20.84 27.89 8.25
CA HIS A 480 -20.22 26.68 7.75
C HIS A 480 -21.25 25.81 7.04
N PHE A 481 -20.72 24.87 6.28
CA PHE A 481 -21.51 23.81 5.66
C PHE A 481 -20.85 22.48 5.96
N THR A 482 -21.66 21.46 6.26
CA THR A 482 -21.16 20.09 6.32
C THR A 482 -20.49 19.75 4.99
N LYS A 483 -19.38 19.01 5.03
CA LYS A 483 -18.62 18.65 3.85
C LYS A 483 -18.86 17.20 3.49
N ALA A 484 -18.94 16.91 2.19
CA ALA A 484 -18.96 15.55 1.70
C ALA A 484 -17.72 14.77 2.17
N PRO A 485 -17.78 13.42 2.23
CA PRO A 485 -16.61 12.60 2.51
C PRO A 485 -15.44 12.97 1.60
N ALA A 486 -14.24 13.14 2.18
CA ALA A 486 -13.09 13.58 1.42
C ALA A 486 -12.69 12.54 0.36
N ARG A 487 -12.34 12.99 -0.85
CA ARG A 487 -11.74 12.12 -1.87
C ARG A 487 -10.47 11.45 -1.35
N TYR A 488 -10.23 10.23 -1.81
CA TYR A 488 -8.99 9.53 -1.53
C TYR A 488 -7.79 10.29 -2.13
N THR A 489 -6.69 10.33 -1.40
CA THR A 489 -5.35 10.57 -1.96
C THR A 489 -4.70 9.21 -2.17
N GLU A 490 -3.51 9.16 -2.78
CA GLU A 490 -2.73 7.92 -2.77
C GLU A 490 -2.48 7.41 -1.34
N ALA A 491 -2.17 8.31 -0.40
CA ALA A 491 -1.97 7.95 1.00
C ALA A 491 -3.23 7.31 1.61
N THR A 492 -4.39 7.94 1.49
CA THR A 492 -5.61 7.40 2.12
C THR A 492 -6.16 6.18 1.37
N LEU A 493 -5.89 6.03 0.08
CA LEU A 493 -6.21 4.80 -0.66
C LEU A 493 -5.33 3.63 -0.23
N VAL A 494 -4.02 3.82 -0.06
CA VAL A 494 -3.13 2.78 0.53
C VAL A 494 -3.64 2.35 1.90
N ARG A 495 -3.99 3.32 2.75
CA ARG A 495 -4.55 3.06 4.08
C ARG A 495 -5.84 2.23 4.00
N GLU A 496 -6.71 2.55 3.07
CA GLU A 496 -7.99 1.84 2.92
C GLU A 496 -7.79 0.41 2.39
N LEU A 497 -6.89 0.21 1.42
CA LEU A 497 -6.52 -1.11 0.91
C LEU A 497 -5.90 -1.99 2.00
N GLU A 498 -5.06 -1.41 2.85
CA GLU A 498 -4.47 -2.09 4.00
C GLU A 498 -5.54 -2.44 5.04
N LYS A 499 -6.38 -1.47 5.41
CA LYS A 499 -7.44 -1.64 6.41
C LYS A 499 -8.40 -2.78 6.05
N ARG A 500 -8.68 -2.94 4.76
CA ARG A 500 -9.59 -3.97 4.25
C ARG A 500 -8.90 -5.31 3.95
N GLY A 501 -7.59 -5.44 4.16
CA GLY A 501 -6.86 -6.67 3.86
C GLY A 501 -6.74 -7.00 2.36
N ILE A 502 -7.02 -6.02 1.48
CA ILE A 502 -7.03 -6.19 0.02
C ILE A 502 -5.64 -6.03 -0.58
N GLY A 503 -4.89 -5.03 -0.10
CA GLY A 503 -3.53 -4.77 -0.56
C GLY A 503 -2.49 -5.60 0.20
N ARG A 504 -1.31 -5.75 -0.40
CA ARG A 504 -0.11 -6.31 0.22
C ARG A 504 1.08 -5.38 -0.04
N PRO A 505 2.16 -5.43 0.77
CA PRO A 505 3.36 -4.61 0.57
C PRO A 505 3.88 -4.59 -0.88
N SER A 506 3.82 -5.72 -1.57
CA SER A 506 4.24 -5.87 -2.98
C SER A 506 3.26 -5.30 -4.00
N THR A 507 2.00 -4.99 -3.62
CA THR A 507 0.93 -4.66 -4.58
C THR A 507 0.34 -3.26 -4.44
N TYR A 508 0.50 -2.56 -3.32
CA TYR A 508 -0.08 -1.21 -3.15
C TYR A 508 0.25 -0.25 -4.31
N ALA A 509 1.55 -0.13 -4.65
CA ALA A 509 1.99 0.79 -5.68
C ALA A 509 1.55 0.36 -7.08
N SER A 510 1.54 -0.94 -7.37
CA SER A 510 1.12 -1.47 -8.68
C SER A 510 -0.39 -1.33 -8.88
N ILE A 511 -1.21 -1.60 -7.86
CA ILE A 511 -2.67 -1.38 -7.90
C ILE A 511 -2.96 0.08 -8.25
N ILE A 512 -2.40 1.01 -7.48
CA ILE A 512 -2.64 2.46 -7.63
C ILE A 512 -2.16 2.98 -8.99
N SER A 513 -1.02 2.50 -9.48
CA SER A 513 -0.52 2.89 -10.80
C SER A 513 -1.41 2.32 -11.92
N THR A 514 -1.81 1.05 -11.81
CA THR A 514 -2.58 0.34 -12.84
C THR A 514 -3.95 0.96 -13.08
N ILE A 515 -4.67 1.34 -12.02
CA ILE A 515 -6.03 1.92 -12.16
C ILE A 515 -5.99 3.30 -12.85
N GLN A 516 -4.88 4.02 -12.71
CA GLN A 516 -4.63 5.29 -13.41
C GLN A 516 -4.22 5.06 -14.86
N GLU A 517 -3.22 4.21 -15.10
CA GLU A 517 -2.70 3.90 -16.43
C GLU A 517 -3.79 3.31 -17.35
N ARG A 518 -4.79 2.61 -16.80
CA ARG A 518 -5.94 2.04 -17.53
C ARG A 518 -7.11 3.01 -17.71
N GLY A 519 -7.02 4.24 -17.21
CA GLY A 519 -8.06 5.28 -17.38
C GLY A 519 -9.34 5.04 -16.58
N TYR A 520 -9.29 4.26 -15.49
CA TYR A 520 -10.44 4.09 -14.58
C TYR A 520 -10.54 5.18 -13.53
N ALA A 521 -9.41 5.78 -13.19
CA ALA A 521 -9.33 6.88 -12.26
C ALA A 521 -8.25 7.86 -12.70
N ARG A 522 -8.39 9.11 -12.30
CA ARG A 522 -7.36 10.13 -12.46
C ARG A 522 -7.06 10.79 -11.13
N VAL A 523 -5.85 11.33 -11.01
CA VAL A 523 -5.45 12.15 -9.88
C VAL A 523 -5.40 13.60 -10.31
N GLU A 524 -6.18 14.45 -9.65
CA GLU A 524 -6.17 15.90 -9.81
C GLU A 524 -6.01 16.55 -8.45
N SER A 525 -5.11 17.54 -8.34
CA SER A 525 -4.81 18.21 -7.06
C SER A 525 -4.58 17.22 -5.92
N ARG A 526 -3.89 16.11 -6.23
CA ARG A 526 -3.54 14.99 -5.34
C ARG A 526 -4.72 14.18 -4.80
N ARG A 527 -5.90 14.31 -5.40
CA ARG A 527 -7.12 13.55 -5.06
C ARG A 527 -7.53 12.67 -6.23
N PHE A 528 -8.03 11.48 -5.93
CA PHE A 528 -8.60 10.57 -6.90
C PHE A 528 -10.00 10.98 -7.30
N TYR A 529 -10.27 10.91 -8.59
CA TYR A 529 -11.59 10.98 -9.20
C TYR A 529 -11.81 9.69 -9.97
N ALA A 530 -12.97 9.05 -9.77
CA ALA A 530 -13.38 7.95 -10.63
C ALA A 530 -13.81 8.51 -12.00
N GLU A 531 -13.31 7.90 -13.07
CA GLU A 531 -13.73 8.24 -14.42
C GLU A 531 -15.10 7.61 -14.73
N LYS A 532 -15.82 8.16 -15.72
CA LYS A 532 -17.09 7.56 -16.19
C LYS A 532 -16.92 6.08 -16.58
N LEU A 533 -15.77 5.75 -17.15
CA LEU A 533 -15.42 4.39 -17.51
C LEU A 533 -15.25 3.49 -16.27
N GLY A 534 -14.68 4.04 -15.20
CA GLY A 534 -14.58 3.38 -13.89
C GLY A 534 -15.96 3.10 -13.30
N ASP A 535 -16.88 4.07 -13.36
CA ASP A 535 -18.28 3.89 -12.92
C ASP A 535 -18.95 2.74 -13.70
N ILE A 536 -18.91 2.79 -15.04
CA ILE A 536 -19.56 1.80 -15.91
C ILE A 536 -19.00 0.40 -15.66
N VAL A 537 -17.68 0.23 -15.66
CA VAL A 537 -17.06 -1.08 -15.45
C VAL A 537 -17.36 -1.61 -14.05
N THR A 538 -17.33 -0.74 -13.03
CA THR A 538 -17.68 -1.12 -11.65
C THR A 538 -19.10 -1.66 -11.58
N ASP A 539 -20.07 -1.00 -12.21
CA ASP A 539 -21.46 -1.46 -12.23
C ASP A 539 -21.62 -2.81 -12.94
N ARG A 540 -21.03 -2.95 -14.13
CA ARG A 540 -21.11 -4.22 -14.88
C ARG A 540 -20.51 -5.39 -14.09
N LEU A 541 -19.41 -5.14 -13.39
CA LEU A 541 -18.78 -6.17 -12.57
C LEU A 541 -19.57 -6.44 -11.29
N ALA A 542 -20.09 -5.40 -10.61
CA ALA A 542 -20.87 -5.58 -9.39
C ALA A 542 -22.17 -6.37 -9.62
N GLU A 543 -22.79 -6.22 -10.80
CA GLU A 543 -24.01 -6.94 -11.18
C GLU A 543 -23.80 -8.43 -11.45
N LYS A 544 -22.65 -8.83 -12.00
CA LYS A 544 -22.43 -10.20 -12.52
C LYS A 544 -21.34 -10.98 -11.79
N PHE A 545 -20.41 -10.27 -11.16
CA PHE A 545 -19.26 -10.82 -10.46
C PHE A 545 -19.24 -10.33 -9.01
N THR A 546 -20.35 -10.56 -8.29
CA THR A 546 -20.53 -10.11 -6.90
C THR A 546 -19.40 -10.55 -5.98
N ASN A 547 -18.97 -11.81 -6.06
CA ASN A 547 -17.84 -12.34 -5.28
C ASN A 547 -16.53 -11.62 -5.63
N LEU A 548 -16.23 -11.45 -6.92
CA LEU A 548 -15.01 -10.78 -7.37
C LEU A 548 -14.94 -9.33 -6.91
N MET A 549 -16.09 -8.64 -6.86
CA MET A 549 -16.18 -7.24 -6.47
C MET A 549 -16.33 -7.06 -4.96
N ASP A 550 -16.55 -8.12 -4.19
CA ASP A 550 -16.71 -8.07 -2.75
C ASP A 550 -15.36 -7.85 -2.04
N TYR A 551 -15.39 -6.97 -1.04
CA TYR A 551 -14.21 -6.61 -0.27
C TYR A 551 -13.70 -7.77 0.58
N GLY A 552 -14.62 -8.52 1.21
CA GLY A 552 -14.30 -9.66 2.07
C GLY A 552 -13.74 -10.84 1.27
N PHE A 553 -14.36 -11.17 0.14
CA PHE A 553 -13.86 -12.22 -0.75
C PHE A 553 -12.42 -11.95 -1.23
N THR A 554 -12.13 -10.71 -1.61
CA THR A 554 -10.78 -10.32 -2.06
C THR A 554 -9.76 -10.41 -0.93
N ALA A 555 -10.13 -9.99 0.29
CA ALA A 555 -9.27 -10.12 1.46
C ALA A 555 -8.98 -11.58 1.80
N ASN A 556 -10.02 -12.42 1.84
CA ASN A 556 -9.91 -13.85 2.10
C ASN A 556 -9.03 -14.56 1.07
N MET A 557 -9.11 -14.17 -0.21
CA MET A 557 -8.23 -14.73 -1.24
C MET A 557 -6.76 -14.47 -0.92
N GLU A 558 -6.43 -13.28 -0.43
CA GLU A 558 -5.05 -12.98 -0.06
C GLU A 558 -4.62 -13.78 1.20
N GLU A 559 -5.52 -14.01 2.15
CA GLU A 559 -5.28 -14.92 3.28
C GLU A 559 -5.06 -16.36 2.83
N PHE A 560 -5.78 -16.84 1.81
CA PHE A 560 -5.56 -18.18 1.26
C PHE A 560 -4.18 -18.30 0.62
N LEU A 561 -3.70 -17.24 -0.03
CA LEU A 561 -2.33 -17.18 -0.54
C LEU A 561 -1.30 -17.15 0.61
N ASP A 562 -1.66 -16.59 1.77
CA ASP A 562 -0.82 -16.62 2.96
C ASP A 562 -0.74 -18.03 3.56
N GLN A 563 -1.87 -18.74 3.64
CA GLN A 563 -1.95 -20.15 4.08
C GLN A 563 -1.22 -21.11 3.12
N ILE A 564 -1.30 -20.87 1.81
CA ILE A 564 -0.50 -21.65 0.84
C ILE A 564 0.98 -21.45 1.13
N ALA A 565 1.42 -20.23 1.41
CA ALA A 565 2.82 -19.92 1.64
C ALA A 565 3.38 -20.48 2.95
N SER A 566 2.53 -20.83 3.92
CA SER A 566 2.90 -21.54 5.15
C SER A 566 2.72 -23.06 5.07
N GLY A 567 2.28 -23.58 3.92
CA GLY A 567 2.01 -25.02 3.73
C GLY A 567 0.70 -25.51 4.38
N GLU A 568 -0.14 -24.60 4.88
CA GLU A 568 -1.41 -24.93 5.54
C GLU A 568 -2.54 -25.23 4.55
N ARG A 569 -2.37 -24.86 3.26
CA ARG A 569 -3.41 -25.01 2.24
C ARG A 569 -2.87 -25.43 0.89
N ASP A 570 -3.57 -26.36 0.26
CA ASP A 570 -3.27 -26.80 -1.11
C ASP A 570 -3.63 -25.72 -2.14
N TRP A 571 -2.65 -25.37 -2.96
CA TRP A 571 -2.78 -24.28 -3.94
C TRP A 571 -3.65 -24.66 -5.15
N ILE A 572 -3.62 -25.92 -5.59
CA ILE A 572 -4.44 -26.41 -6.71
C ILE A 572 -5.92 -26.33 -6.35
N LYS A 573 -6.28 -26.78 -5.15
CA LYS A 573 -7.65 -26.69 -4.65
C LYS A 573 -8.16 -25.24 -4.60
N VAL A 574 -7.35 -24.30 -4.13
CA VAL A 574 -7.72 -22.86 -4.13
C VAL A 574 -7.98 -22.36 -5.54
N LEU A 575 -7.16 -22.77 -6.51
CA LEU A 575 -7.34 -22.40 -7.90
C LEU A 575 -8.58 -23.05 -8.53
N ASP A 576 -8.84 -24.33 -8.27
CA ASP A 576 -10.00 -25.06 -8.75
C ASP A 576 -11.30 -24.47 -8.22
N ASP A 577 -11.39 -24.24 -6.91
CA ASP A 577 -12.56 -23.65 -6.25
C ASP A 577 -12.87 -22.26 -6.82
N PHE A 578 -11.84 -21.43 -7.02
CA PHE A 578 -12.00 -20.12 -7.66
C PHE A 578 -12.46 -20.25 -9.11
N TYR A 579 -11.82 -21.09 -9.90
CA TYR A 579 -12.09 -21.22 -11.33
C TYR A 579 -13.49 -21.77 -11.61
N ALA A 580 -13.98 -22.70 -10.78
CA ALA A 580 -15.33 -23.26 -10.92
C ALA A 580 -16.41 -22.19 -10.78
N ASP A 581 -16.37 -21.36 -9.72
CA ASP A 581 -17.32 -20.25 -9.54
C ASP A 581 -17.13 -19.18 -10.63
N PHE A 582 -15.88 -18.81 -10.91
CA PHE A 582 -15.57 -17.75 -11.86
C PHE A 582 -15.99 -18.08 -13.29
N SER A 583 -15.67 -19.28 -13.78
CA SER A 583 -16.03 -19.71 -15.14
C SER A 583 -17.55 -19.81 -15.32
N THR A 584 -18.28 -20.32 -14.32
CA THR A 584 -19.75 -20.34 -14.32
C THR A 584 -20.33 -18.94 -14.47
N ARG A 585 -19.78 -17.96 -13.75
CA ARG A 585 -20.21 -16.54 -13.85
C ARG A 585 -19.86 -15.91 -15.20
N ILE A 586 -18.71 -16.25 -15.77
CA ILE A 586 -18.31 -15.78 -17.10
C ILE A 586 -19.33 -16.25 -18.15
N GLU A 587 -19.73 -17.52 -18.13
CA GLU A 587 -20.71 -18.04 -19.09
C GLU A 587 -22.10 -17.41 -18.87
N ALA A 588 -22.55 -17.27 -17.63
CA ALA A 588 -23.79 -16.56 -17.32
C ALA A 588 -23.76 -15.09 -17.81
N ALA A 589 -22.64 -14.41 -17.66
CA ALA A 589 -22.49 -13.01 -18.07
C ALA A 589 -22.41 -12.80 -19.59
N LYS A 590 -22.08 -13.84 -20.37
CA LYS A 590 -22.12 -13.80 -21.85
C LYS A 590 -23.54 -13.92 -22.41
N GLY A 591 -24.46 -14.54 -21.66
CA GLY A 591 -25.83 -14.85 -22.10
C GLY A 591 -26.61 -13.62 -22.60
N ALA A 592 -27.48 -13.81 -23.59
CA ALA A 592 -28.30 -12.73 -24.14
C ALA A 592 -29.39 -12.26 -23.16
N ALA A 593 -30.03 -13.21 -22.45
CA ALA A 593 -31.00 -12.92 -21.40
C ALA A 593 -30.33 -13.02 -20.02
N GLY A 594 -30.38 -11.95 -19.24
CA GLY A 594 -29.78 -11.93 -17.89
C GLY A 594 -28.25 -11.85 -17.85
N GLY A 595 -27.56 -11.70 -18.99
CA GLY A 595 -26.11 -11.49 -19.04
C GLY A 595 -25.68 -10.07 -18.68
N MET A 596 -24.39 -9.78 -18.83
CA MET A 596 -23.82 -8.46 -18.58
C MET A 596 -24.42 -7.43 -19.54
N ARG A 597 -24.92 -6.32 -18.97
CA ARG A 597 -25.52 -5.22 -19.74
C ARG A 597 -24.49 -4.60 -20.69
N GLY A 598 -24.92 -4.29 -21.92
CA GLY A 598 -24.11 -3.51 -22.86
C GLY A 598 -23.87 -2.07 -22.37
N ASN A 599 -22.93 -1.37 -23.00
CA ASN A 599 -22.69 0.05 -22.81
C ASN A 599 -23.40 0.83 -23.92
N GLU A 600 -24.73 0.85 -23.84
CA GLU A 600 -25.58 1.57 -24.78
C GLU A 600 -25.56 3.07 -24.49
N PRO A 601 -25.63 3.93 -25.52
CA PRO A 601 -25.77 5.37 -25.33
C PRO A 601 -27.02 5.69 -24.50
N VAL A 602 -26.88 6.58 -23.51
CA VAL A 602 -28.04 7.12 -22.82
C VAL A 602 -28.74 8.06 -23.79
N GLY A 603 -29.98 7.73 -24.18
CA GLY A 603 -30.81 8.62 -24.97
C GLY A 603 -31.05 9.92 -24.21
N THR A 604 -30.51 11.03 -24.69
CA THR A 604 -30.81 12.37 -24.18
C THR A 604 -32.07 12.87 -24.88
N SER A 605 -33.08 13.26 -24.12
CA SER A 605 -34.16 14.11 -24.63
C SER A 605 -33.58 15.50 -24.88
N ILE A 606 -33.16 15.75 -26.11
CA ILE A 606 -32.83 17.09 -26.61
C ILE A 606 -34.13 17.75 -27.07
#